data_AF-A0A3P7IGW2-F1
#
_entry.id   AF-A0A3P7IGW2-F1
#
_cell.length_a   1.000
_cell.length_b   1.000
_cell.length_c   1.000
_cell.angle_alpha   90.00
_cell.angle_beta   90.00
_cell.angle_gamma   90.00
#
_symmetry.space_group_name_H-M   'P 1'
#
loop_
_entity.id
_entity.type
_entity.pdbx_description
1 polymer ?
#
loop_
_entity_poly.entity_id
_entity_poly.type
_entity_poly.pdbx_seq_one_letter_code
_entity_poly.pdbx_strand_id
1 'polypeptide(L)'
;MNHDANLAFVVRTTDAVEILKWYVLCALEKECMAPAGAQLICKFREDRYTAYAGCHRYDQSAINLLLANAYHYNISNYISRLGKEGVKINRFAADHLTESDFDCTK
;
A
#
# COMPACT_ATOMS: atom_id res chain seq x y z
N MET A 1 -0.38 13.81 11.91
CA MET A 1 -1.01 13.41 10.64
C MET A 1 -0.67 11.93 10.45
N ASN A 2 -1.65 11.03 10.53
CA ASN A 2 -1.41 9.61 10.27
C ASN A 2 -1.22 9.42 8.76
N HIS A 3 0.01 9.15 8.34
CA HIS A 3 0.32 8.72 6.97
C HIS A 3 0.10 7.21 6.89
N ASP A 4 -1.13 6.77 7.09
CA ASP A 4 -1.49 5.37 6.89
C ASP A 4 -1.71 5.15 5.39
N ALA A 5 -0.93 4.25 4.78
CA ALA A 5 -1.19 3.78 3.41
C ALA A 5 -2.37 2.79 3.40
N ASN A 6 -3.53 3.21 3.92
CA ASN A 6 -4.77 2.44 3.89
C ASN A 6 -5.53 2.63 2.56
N LEU A 7 -5.05 3.53 1.69
CA LEU A 7 -5.66 3.81 0.40
C LEU A 7 -4.56 4.03 -0.65
N ALA A 8 -4.64 3.30 -1.75
CA ALA A 8 -3.85 3.54 -2.95
C ALA A 8 -4.78 3.90 -4.11
N PHE A 9 -4.44 4.96 -4.85
CA PHE A 9 -5.08 5.26 -6.12
C PHE A 9 -4.24 4.65 -7.24
N VAL A 10 -4.77 3.63 -7.91
CA VAL A 10 -4.06 2.90 -8.97
C VAL A 10 -4.83 3.06 -10.28
N VAL A 11 -4.22 3.73 -11.25
CA VAL A 11 -4.78 3.85 -12.60
C VAL A 11 -4.52 2.55 -13.35
N ARG A 12 -5.51 2.08 -14.11
CA ARG A 12 -5.39 0.86 -14.92
C ARG A 12 -4.45 1.09 -16.11
N THR A 13 -3.18 0.75 -15.92
CA THR A 13 -2.15 0.66 -16.96
C THR A 13 -1.57 -0.75 -17.00
N THR A 14 -0.85 -1.11 -18.07
CA THR A 14 -0.11 -2.40 -18.15
C THR A 14 0.83 -2.56 -16.96
N ASP A 15 1.57 -1.51 -16.64
CA ASP A 15 2.57 -1.51 -15.58
C ASP A 15 1.93 -1.68 -14.20
N ALA A 16 0.81 -0.98 -13.96
CA ALA A 16 0.07 -1.10 -12.72
C ALA A 16 -0.53 -2.51 -12.54
N VAL A 17 -1.04 -3.11 -13.63
CA VAL A 17 -1.56 -4.47 -13.61
C VAL A 17 -0.46 -5.48 -13.30
N GLU A 18 0.73 -5.35 -13.88
CA GLU A 18 1.86 -6.24 -13.59
C GLU A 18 2.33 -6.12 -12.14
N ILE A 19 2.47 -4.90 -11.61
CA ILE A 19 2.82 -4.70 -10.19
C ILE A 19 1.75 -5.29 -9.27
N LEU A 20 0.47 -5.01 -9.52
CA LEU A 20 -0.63 -5.53 -8.70
C LEU A 20 -0.74 -7.04 -8.77
N LYS A 21 -0.46 -7.65 -9.92
CA LYS A 21 -0.43 -9.12 -10.06
C LYS A 21 0.58 -9.73 -9.10
N TRP A 22 1.82 -9.23 -9.07
CA TRP A 22 2.83 -9.71 -8.12
C TRP A 22 2.46 -9.44 -6.67
N TYR A 23 1.85 -8.28 -6.40
CA TYR A 23 1.37 -7.94 -5.06
C TYR A 23 0.28 -8.91 -4.56
N VAL A 24 -0.69 -9.24 -5.42
CA VAL A 24 -1.75 -10.22 -5.12
C VAL A 24 -1.18 -11.62 -4.96
N LEU A 25 -0.25 -12.05 -5.82
CA LEU A 25 0.41 -13.35 -5.67
C LEU A 25 1.17 -13.45 -4.33
N CYS A 26 1.86 -12.39 -3.93
CA CYS A 26 2.49 -12.31 -2.60
C CYS A 26 1.45 -12.41 -1.48
N ALA A 27 0.28 -11.78 -1.63
CA ALA A 27 -0.79 -11.85 -0.64
C ALA A 27 -1.35 -13.26 -0.42
N LEU A 28 -1.23 -14.12 -1.44
CA LEU A 28 -1.66 -15.52 -1.39
C LEU A 28 -0.58 -16.46 -0.82
N GLU A 29 0.65 -15.97 -0.61
CA GLU A 29 1.75 -16.74 -0.05
C GLU A 29 2.07 -16.24 1.36
N LYS A 30 1.83 -17.10 2.36
CA LYS A 30 1.97 -16.74 3.77
C LYS A 30 3.36 -16.21 4.08
N GLU A 31 4.41 -16.87 3.59
CA GLU A 31 5.79 -16.46 3.90
C GLU A 31 6.20 -15.17 3.18
N CYS A 32 5.43 -14.72 2.18
CA CYS A 32 5.66 -13.44 1.53
C CYS A 32 5.08 -12.27 2.36
N MET A 33 3.85 -12.39 2.86
CA MET A 33 3.21 -11.35 3.68
C MET A 33 3.49 -11.45 5.18
N ALA A 34 3.89 -12.62 5.67
CA ALA A 34 4.21 -12.88 7.06
C ALA A 34 5.45 -13.77 7.17
N PRO A 35 6.63 -13.29 6.69
CA PRO A 35 7.87 -14.06 6.73
C PRO A 35 8.25 -14.45 8.16
N ALA A 36 9.09 -15.47 8.31
CA ALA A 36 9.60 -15.90 9.61
C ALA A 36 10.12 -14.72 10.46
N GLY A 37 9.60 -14.58 11.68
CA GLY A 37 9.91 -13.47 12.57
C GLY A 37 9.02 -12.24 12.41
N ALA A 38 7.99 -12.29 11.55
CA ALA A 38 7.06 -11.19 11.35
C ALA A 38 6.29 -10.83 12.64
N GLN A 39 6.14 -9.53 12.90
CA GLN A 39 5.44 -9.01 14.09
C GLN A 39 4.42 -7.94 13.70
N LEU A 40 3.19 -8.07 14.20
CA LEU A 40 2.12 -7.09 13.96
C LEU A 40 2.28 -5.81 14.78
N ILE A 41 2.79 -5.91 16.01
CA ILE A 41 2.92 -4.78 16.94
C ILE A 41 4.33 -4.22 16.86
N CYS A 42 4.41 -2.96 16.45
CA CYS A 42 5.64 -2.19 16.47
C CYS A 42 5.89 -1.52 17.82
N LYS A 43 6.99 -1.89 18.48
CA LYS A 43 7.45 -1.25 19.72
C LYS A 43 8.62 -0.32 19.42
N PHE A 44 8.32 0.96 19.33
CA PHE A 44 9.33 2.00 19.18
C PHE A 44 9.98 2.32 20.53
N ARG A 45 11.29 2.61 20.53
CA ARG A 45 11.98 3.22 21.68
C ARG A 45 11.63 4.73 21.73
N GLU A 46 12.39 5.51 22.49
CA GLU A 46 12.11 6.95 22.69
C GLU A 46 11.95 7.76 21.37
N ASP A 47 12.65 7.37 20.29
CA ASP A 47 12.52 8.01 18.98
C ASP A 47 11.96 7.06 17.90
N ARG A 48 10.67 7.24 17.58
CA ARG A 48 9.94 6.48 16.54
C ARG A 48 10.33 6.84 15.10
N TYR A 49 11.06 7.93 14.88
CA TYR A 49 11.38 8.41 13.53
C TYR A 49 12.78 7.97 13.08
N THR A 50 13.68 7.69 14.02
CA THR A 50 15.06 7.29 13.71
C THR A 50 15.37 5.84 14.07
N ALA A 51 14.60 5.22 14.98
CA ALA A 51 14.81 3.84 15.39
C ALA A 51 13.88 2.87 14.65
N TYR A 52 14.49 1.91 13.94
CA TYR A 52 13.77 0.77 13.38
C TYR A 52 13.26 -0.15 14.51
N ALA A 53 11.96 -0.46 14.51
CA ALA A 53 11.30 -1.22 15.57
C ALA A 53 11.28 -2.75 15.36
N GLY A 54 11.96 -3.27 14.33
CA GLY A 54 12.02 -4.71 14.07
C GLY A 54 10.69 -5.32 13.59
N CYS A 55 9.80 -4.49 13.07
CA CYS A 55 8.45 -4.83 12.65
C CYS A 55 8.10 -4.03 11.38
N HIS A 56 7.12 -4.51 10.63
CA HIS A 56 6.62 -3.80 9.45
C HIS A 56 5.12 -4.02 9.28
N ARG A 57 4.49 -3.09 8.57
CA ARG A 57 3.26 -3.37 7.82
C ARG A 57 3.69 -4.06 6.52
N TYR A 58 3.74 -5.39 6.54
CA TYR A 58 4.33 -6.20 5.48
C TYR A 58 3.62 -6.02 4.13
N ASP A 59 2.29 -5.86 4.16
CA ASP A 59 1.47 -5.43 3.05
C ASP A 59 2.00 -4.12 2.42
N GLN A 60 2.13 -3.07 3.23
CA GLN A 60 2.64 -1.77 2.77
C GLN A 60 4.11 -1.83 2.34
N SER A 61 4.88 -2.78 2.87
CA SER A 61 6.31 -2.92 2.55
C SER A 61 6.52 -3.71 1.25
N ALA A 62 5.71 -4.72 0.98
CA ALA A 62 5.80 -5.56 -0.21
C ALA A 62 5.61 -4.73 -1.49
N ILE A 63 4.64 -3.80 -1.51
CA ILE A 63 4.43 -2.93 -2.68
C ILE A 63 5.64 -2.01 -2.93
N ASN A 64 6.30 -1.51 -1.89
CA ASN A 64 7.50 -0.69 -2.04
C ASN A 64 8.66 -1.47 -2.66
N LEU A 65 8.84 -2.73 -2.27
CA LEU A 65 9.87 -3.61 -2.86
C LEU A 65 9.59 -3.90 -4.32
N LEU A 66 8.33 -4.21 -4.68
CA LEU A 66 7.94 -4.45 -6.06
C LEU A 66 8.22 -3.24 -6.96
N LEU A 67 7.83 -2.04 -6.51
CA LEU A 67 8.08 -0.79 -7.25
C LEU A 67 9.57 -0.48 -7.34
N ALA A 68 10.33 -0.67 -6.25
CA ALA A 68 11.77 -0.45 -6.24
C ALA A 68 12.49 -1.36 -7.25
N ASN A 69 12.11 -2.64 -7.31
CA ASN A 69 12.68 -3.60 -8.25
C ASN A 69 12.30 -3.29 -9.70
N ALA A 70 11.04 -2.93 -9.96
CA ALA A 70 10.57 -2.63 -11.31
C ALA A 70 11.13 -1.31 -11.88
N TYR A 71 11.41 -0.33 -11.02
CA TYR A 71 11.80 1.02 -11.42
C TYR A 71 13.16 1.47 -10.87
N HIS A 72 14.03 0.50 -10.55
CA HIS A 72 15.42 0.72 -10.11
C HIS A 72 15.56 1.71 -8.95
N TYR A 73 14.56 1.74 -8.05
CA TYR A 73 14.49 2.68 -6.93
C TYR A 73 14.75 4.15 -7.35
N ASN A 74 14.26 4.55 -8.53
CA ASN A 74 14.39 5.94 -8.97
C ASN A 74 13.54 6.86 -8.08
N ILE A 75 14.20 7.59 -7.19
CA ILE A 75 13.58 8.49 -6.21
C ILE A 75 12.61 9.49 -6.84
N SER A 76 12.82 9.88 -8.10
CA SER A 76 11.93 10.80 -8.80
C SER A 76 10.50 10.29 -8.98
N ASN A 77 10.29 8.98 -8.86
CA ASN A 77 8.98 8.33 -8.97
C ASN A 77 8.22 8.30 -7.63
N TYR A 78 8.90 8.56 -6.51
CA TYR A 78 8.33 8.48 -5.16
C TYR A 78 8.20 9.85 -4.47
N ILE A 79 8.74 10.89 -5.10
CA ILE A 79 8.57 12.27 -4.68
C ILE A 79 7.50 12.92 -5.55
N SER A 80 6.45 13.42 -4.91
CA SER A 80 5.42 14.19 -5.59
C SER A 80 6.03 15.44 -6.23
N ARG A 81 5.80 15.62 -7.53
CA ARG A 81 6.09 16.89 -8.23
C ARG A 81 4.89 17.83 -8.26
N LEU A 82 3.82 17.48 -7.56
CA LEU A 82 2.65 18.35 -7.41
C LEU A 82 3.04 19.54 -6.54
N GLY A 83 2.47 20.72 -6.84
CA GLY A 83 2.66 21.90 -6.01
C GLY A 83 2.10 21.70 -4.59
N LYS A 84 2.23 22.74 -3.74
CA LYS A 84 1.75 22.71 -2.35
C LYS A 84 0.27 22.31 -2.19
N GLU A 85 -0.53 22.54 -3.22
CA GLU A 85 -1.95 22.20 -3.32
C GLU A 85 -2.22 20.68 -3.33
N GLY A 86 -1.24 19.86 -3.74
CA GLY A 86 -1.38 18.41 -3.85
C GLY A 86 -2.46 17.98 -4.86
N VAL A 87 -3.11 16.84 -4.60
CA VAL A 87 -4.26 16.34 -5.38
C VAL A 87 -5.40 16.00 -4.43
N LYS A 88 -6.61 16.45 -4.77
CA LYS A 88 -7.86 16.08 -4.07
C LYS A 88 -8.56 14.97 -4.85
N ILE A 89 -8.70 13.80 -4.24
CA ILE A 89 -9.47 12.68 -4.80
C ILE A 89 -10.85 12.67 -4.13
N ASN A 90 -11.89 12.98 -4.91
CA ASN A 90 -13.27 12.83 -4.45
C ASN A 90 -13.78 11.46 -4.90
N ARG A 91 -14.30 10.66 -3.96
CA ARG A 91 -14.92 9.37 -4.24
C ARG A 91 -16.41 9.49 -3.99
N PHE A 92 -17.21 8.98 -4.91
CA PHE A 92 -18.67 8.94 -4.81
C PHE A 92 -19.12 7.51 -5.06
N ALA A 93 -20.15 7.06 -4.34
CA ALA A 93 -20.82 5.82 -4.70
C ALA A 93 -21.45 6.00 -6.09
N ALA A 94 -21.43 4.95 -6.91
CA ALA A 94 -22.18 5.01 -8.15
C ALA A 94 -23.68 5.05 -7.83
N ASP A 95 -24.43 5.89 -8.53
CA ASP A 95 -25.85 6.18 -8.21
C ASP A 95 -26.76 4.94 -8.21
N HIS A 96 -26.32 3.85 -8.85
CA HIS A 96 -27.06 2.59 -8.96
C HIS A 96 -26.71 1.56 -7.88
N LEU A 97 -25.70 1.81 -7.05
CA LEU A 97 -25.30 0.89 -5.98
C LEU A 97 -26.12 1.16 -4.72
N THR A 98 -26.66 0.10 -4.14
CA THR A 98 -27.48 0.10 -2.92
C THR A 98 -26.74 -0.62 -1.79
N GLU A 99 -27.18 -0.46 -0.54
CA GLU A 99 -26.59 -1.19 0.59
C GLU A 99 -26.61 -2.71 0.40
N SER A 100 -27.64 -3.24 -0.29
CA SER A 100 -27.78 -4.66 -0.58
C SER A 100 -26.76 -5.23 -1.56
N ASP A 101 -26.06 -4.37 -2.32
CA ASP A 101 -24.98 -4.77 -3.23
C ASP A 101 -23.66 -5.02 -2.47
N PHE A 102 -23.58 -4.62 -1.20
CA PHE A 102 -22.42 -4.80 -0.33
C PHE A 102 -22.66 -5.82 0.80
N ASP A 103 -23.83 -6.45 0.81
CA ASP A 103 -24.15 -7.46 1.81
C ASP A 103 -23.48 -8.80 1.46
N CYS A 104 -22.69 -9.33 2.40
CA CYS A 104 -21.97 -10.58 2.26
C CYS A 104 -22.84 -11.82 2.51
N THR A 105 -24.16 -11.65 2.67
CA THR A 105 -25.11 -12.72 3.04
C THR A 105 -25.86 -13.35 1.86
N LYS A 106 -25.53 -13.01 0.62
CA LYS A 106 -26.04 -13.71 -0.58
C LYS A 106 -25.26 -14.98 -0.90
#